data_AF-A0A9D7XLJ1-F1
#
_entry.id   AF-A0A9D7XLJ1-F1
#
_cell.length_a   1.000
_cell.length_b   1.000
_cell.length_c   1.000
_cell.angle_alpha   90.00
_cell.angle_beta   90.00
_cell.angle_gamma   90.00
#
_symmetry.space_group_name_H-M   'P 1'
#
loop_
_entity.id
_entity.type
_entity.pdbx_description
1 polymer ?
#
loop_
_entity_poly.entity_id
_entity_poly.type
_entity_poly.pdbx_seq_one_letter_code
_entity_poly.pdbx_strand_id
1 'polypeptide(L)'
;MREAKLYKALVQLDGHELNRLHKFITSPYFNRNQAIIKLFEWIKDDLKREKSTELSKEELWNLCFAPNEKYDDGRFRKLQSDLLKLVEEYYAQEAFEANPIHKAKYLLESIYNKDLEDLQSGTLKTAKRLAEEQILKPASFYYYQYEIEQNIFNLTRSQVERNAKSNIEEIAENLDRFYLAEKLRYYCTILNHQHLADLNYKMLFIDQIIQHVESNDYNDVPPIVIYHQILLSYKEPEERKHYDKIKKLIEEHIHLFPETEVAEILDSALNYCIKRMNSGEAEFVKEAFQLYQKWLDRGLLKVRGKIDPFHFKNIVTIGLRLKEFDWIEEFIHENNAFLDEKVRDNAVTFNLAQLYFYKKDYPKVISQLSQVEYDDITYNLNSKTLLMASYYELDEIEALGSLLDTFRVYLSRNKELPASRRKHYLSTISIVRKLSKIVPGDKKEIEKLQKEVDTTQGVVSKNWILEKLTLLNK
;
A
#
# COMPACT_ATOMS: atom_id res chain seq x y z
N MET A 1 -1.43 -17.84 -24.45
CA MET A 1 -1.02 -16.42 -24.68
C MET A 1 -1.29 -15.54 -23.46
N ARG A 2 -2.42 -15.71 -22.76
CA ARG A 2 -2.84 -14.86 -21.62
C ARG A 2 -1.90 -14.82 -20.42
N GLU A 3 -1.16 -15.91 -20.19
CA GLU A 3 -0.11 -15.97 -19.15
C GLU A 3 1.19 -15.26 -19.54
N ALA A 4 1.38 -14.91 -20.81
CA ALA A 4 2.58 -14.23 -21.28
C ALA A 4 2.63 -12.80 -20.74
N LYS A 5 3.86 -12.35 -20.39
CA LYS A 5 4.11 -10.99 -19.89
C LYS A 5 3.51 -9.90 -20.79
N LEU A 6 3.59 -10.08 -22.11
CA LEU A 6 3.00 -9.18 -23.10
C LEU A 6 1.49 -8.99 -22.89
N TYR A 7 0.74 -10.07 -22.73
CA TYR A 7 -0.71 -9.97 -22.57
C TYR A 7 -1.07 -9.29 -21.24
N LYS A 8 -0.37 -9.64 -20.15
CA LYS A 8 -0.55 -9.00 -18.84
C LYS A 8 -0.25 -7.50 -18.88
N ALA A 9 0.77 -7.08 -19.65
CA ALA A 9 1.08 -5.67 -19.85
C ALA A 9 0.03 -4.93 -20.66
N LEU A 10 -0.63 -5.58 -21.63
CA LEU A 10 -1.63 -4.95 -22.49
C LEU A 10 -3.03 -4.90 -21.86
N VAL A 11 -3.39 -5.86 -21.02
CA VAL A 11 -4.73 -5.94 -20.40
C VAL A 11 -5.00 -4.80 -19.40
N GLN A 12 -3.94 -4.13 -18.94
CA GLN A 12 -4.05 -3.01 -18.01
C GLN A 12 -4.43 -1.69 -18.69
N LEU A 13 -4.32 -1.62 -20.03
CA LEU A 13 -4.58 -0.41 -20.79
C LEU A 13 -6.08 -0.20 -20.99
N ASP A 14 -6.56 1.02 -20.76
CA ASP A 14 -7.92 1.38 -21.14
C ASP A 14 -8.07 1.56 -22.67
N GLY A 15 -9.30 1.81 -23.12
CA GLY A 15 -9.59 1.98 -24.55
C GLY A 15 -8.87 3.18 -25.20
N HIS A 16 -8.60 4.24 -24.43
CA HIS A 16 -7.87 5.41 -24.91
C HIS A 16 -6.37 5.12 -25.00
N GLU A 17 -5.79 4.50 -23.98
CA GLU A 17 -4.39 4.11 -23.95
C GLU A 17 -4.06 3.07 -25.03
N LEU A 18 -4.92 2.07 -25.26
CA LEU A 18 -4.76 1.10 -26.37
C LEU A 18 -4.74 1.79 -27.74
N ASN A 19 -5.49 2.87 -27.91
CA ASN A 19 -5.48 3.64 -29.15
C ASN A 19 -4.22 4.51 -29.31
N ARG A 20 -3.68 5.05 -28.21
CA ARG A 20 -2.38 5.76 -28.22
C ARG A 20 -1.22 4.80 -28.49
N LEU A 21 -1.21 3.64 -27.84
CA LEU A 21 -0.23 2.58 -28.11
C LEU A 21 -0.28 2.12 -29.57
N HIS A 22 -1.48 2.01 -30.14
CA HIS A 22 -1.62 1.70 -31.57
C HIS A 22 -0.94 2.75 -32.46
N LYS A 23 -1.12 4.05 -32.18
CA LYS A 23 -0.42 5.14 -32.90
C LYS A 23 1.09 5.07 -32.70
N PHE A 24 1.54 4.71 -31.50
CA PHE A 24 2.96 4.54 -31.19
C PHE A 24 3.60 3.40 -32.00
N ILE A 25 2.99 2.20 -31.98
CA ILE A 25 3.48 1.00 -32.69
C ILE A 25 3.41 1.15 -34.21
N THR A 26 2.43 1.89 -34.73
CA THR A 26 2.30 2.12 -36.18
C THR A 26 3.15 3.28 -36.68
N SER A 27 3.77 4.06 -35.78
CA SER A 27 4.64 5.17 -36.16
C SER A 27 5.97 4.67 -36.75
N PRO A 28 6.36 5.12 -37.96
CA PRO A 28 7.61 4.72 -38.60
C PRO A 28 8.87 5.24 -37.89
N TYR A 29 8.69 6.12 -36.91
CA TYR A 29 9.75 6.59 -36.01
C TYR A 29 10.12 5.54 -34.97
N PHE A 30 9.12 4.84 -34.39
CA PHE A 30 9.34 3.83 -33.35
C PHE A 30 9.42 2.41 -33.91
N ASN A 31 8.63 2.09 -34.94
CA ASN A 31 8.58 0.75 -35.50
C ASN A 31 8.28 0.75 -37.00
N ARG A 32 8.98 -0.12 -37.73
CA ARG A 32 8.76 -0.36 -39.17
C ARG A 32 8.40 -1.81 -39.48
N ASN A 33 8.37 -2.69 -38.47
CA ASN A 33 8.11 -4.11 -38.65
C ASN A 33 6.60 -4.37 -38.75
N GLN A 34 6.15 -4.73 -39.95
CA GLN A 34 4.75 -5.04 -40.23
C GLN A 34 4.24 -6.27 -39.47
N ALA A 35 5.08 -7.26 -39.17
CA ALA A 35 4.67 -8.43 -38.41
C ALA A 35 4.33 -8.06 -36.96
N ILE A 36 5.02 -7.09 -36.36
CA ILE A 36 4.71 -6.58 -35.02
C ILE A 36 3.37 -5.86 -35.01
N ILE A 37 3.10 -5.02 -36.03
CA ILE A 37 1.83 -4.29 -36.17
C ILE A 37 0.67 -5.28 -36.24
N LYS A 38 0.76 -6.28 -37.12
CA LYS A 38 -0.28 -7.31 -37.27
C LYS A 38 -0.51 -8.12 -35.99
N LEU A 39 0.57 -8.50 -35.28
CA LEU A 39 0.46 -9.19 -34.00
C LEU A 39 -0.28 -8.32 -32.97
N PHE A 40 0.08 -7.03 -32.89
CA PHE A 40 -0.54 -6.10 -31.95
C PHE A 40 -2.02 -5.83 -32.28
N GLU A 41 -2.35 -5.60 -33.56
CA GLU A 41 -3.74 -5.40 -34.01
C GLU A 41 -4.62 -6.58 -33.63
N TRP A 42 -4.14 -7.81 -33.84
CA TRP A 42 -4.87 -9.00 -33.42
C TRP A 42 -5.08 -9.04 -31.90
N ILE A 43 -4.04 -8.78 -31.09
CA ILE A 43 -4.17 -8.78 -29.61
C ILE A 43 -5.14 -7.68 -29.17
N LYS A 44 -5.05 -6.49 -29.75
CA LYS A 44 -5.93 -5.35 -29.47
C LYS A 44 -7.39 -5.70 -29.74
N ASP A 45 -7.67 -6.41 -30.83
CA ASP A 45 -9.02 -6.86 -31.16
C ASP A 45 -9.51 -7.97 -30.23
N ASP A 46 -8.64 -8.92 -29.84
CA ASP A 46 -8.98 -9.97 -28.87
C ASP A 46 -9.31 -9.38 -27.49
N LEU A 47 -8.58 -8.36 -27.05
CA LEU A 47 -8.83 -7.63 -25.80
C LEU A 47 -10.20 -6.93 -25.75
N LYS A 48 -10.79 -6.59 -26.90
CA LYS A 48 -12.10 -5.94 -26.99
C LYS A 48 -13.27 -6.92 -27.05
N ARG A 49 -13.02 -8.21 -27.27
CA ARG A 49 -14.09 -9.22 -27.41
C ARG A 49 -14.58 -9.67 -26.03
N GLU A 50 -15.90 -9.77 -25.87
CA GLU A 50 -16.51 -10.37 -24.66
C GLU A 50 -16.13 -11.84 -24.49
N LYS A 51 -15.93 -12.56 -25.60
CA LYS A 51 -15.40 -13.93 -25.64
C LYS A 51 -14.16 -13.95 -26.52
N SER A 52 -13.02 -14.20 -25.90
CA SER A 52 -11.74 -14.30 -26.59
C SER A 52 -11.66 -15.52 -27.48
N THR A 53 -10.87 -15.39 -28.54
CA THR A 53 -10.65 -16.46 -29.51
C THR A 53 -9.23 -16.96 -29.29
N GLU A 54 -9.07 -18.14 -28.70
CA GLU A 54 -7.75 -18.71 -28.50
C GLU A 54 -7.18 -19.22 -29.82
N LEU A 55 -6.48 -18.34 -30.55
CA LEU A 55 -5.64 -18.77 -31.66
C LEU A 55 -4.40 -19.49 -31.13
N SER A 56 -4.07 -20.60 -31.79
CA SER A 56 -2.79 -21.28 -31.66
C SER A 56 -1.63 -20.37 -32.11
N LYS A 57 -0.41 -20.69 -31.67
CA LYS A 57 0.78 -19.94 -32.11
C LYS A 57 1.00 -20.02 -33.62
N GLU A 58 0.62 -21.12 -34.25
CA GLU A 58 0.73 -21.32 -35.70
C GLU A 58 -0.27 -20.43 -36.47
N GLU A 59 -1.50 -20.28 -35.95
CA GLU A 59 -2.48 -19.36 -36.53
C GLU A 59 -2.03 -17.91 -36.41
N LEU A 60 -1.49 -17.52 -35.25
CA LEU A 60 -0.91 -16.18 -35.04
C LEU A 60 0.30 -15.93 -35.95
N TRP A 61 1.13 -16.94 -36.15
CA TRP A 61 2.24 -16.87 -37.09
C TRP A 61 1.77 -16.57 -38.51
N ASN A 62 0.77 -17.32 -38.99
CA ASN A 62 0.20 -17.14 -40.33
C ASN A 62 -0.47 -15.77 -40.52
N LEU A 63 -0.95 -15.14 -39.44
CA LEU A 63 -1.42 -13.75 -39.47
C LEU A 63 -0.27 -12.76 -39.65
N CYS A 64 0.83 -12.97 -38.92
CA CYS A 64 1.97 -12.03 -38.88
C CYS A 64 2.86 -12.11 -40.12
N PHE A 65 3.06 -13.31 -40.65
CA PHE A 65 3.99 -13.61 -41.73
C PHE A 65 3.28 -13.98 -43.04
N ALA A 66 4.06 -14.22 -44.11
CA ALA A 66 3.48 -14.54 -45.41
C ALA A 66 2.78 -15.90 -45.40
N PRO A 67 1.71 -16.10 -46.21
CA PRO A 67 1.06 -17.40 -46.34
C PRO A 67 2.09 -18.45 -46.79
N ASN A 68 2.11 -19.61 -46.11
CA ASN A 68 3.00 -20.77 -46.35
C ASN A 68 4.41 -20.69 -45.75
N GLU A 69 4.74 -19.69 -44.93
CA GLU A 69 5.99 -19.71 -44.17
C GLU A 69 5.91 -20.72 -43.02
N LYS A 70 6.85 -21.67 -42.95
CA LYS A 70 6.87 -22.70 -41.89
C LYS A 70 6.99 -22.03 -40.52
N TYR A 71 6.14 -22.44 -39.58
CA TYR A 71 6.19 -21.95 -38.20
C TYR A 71 7.59 -22.13 -37.58
N ASP A 72 8.15 -21.02 -37.08
CA ASP A 72 9.40 -20.98 -36.33
C ASP A 72 9.13 -20.39 -34.94
N ASP A 73 9.16 -21.23 -33.92
CA ASP A 73 8.88 -20.84 -32.54
C ASP A 73 9.93 -19.84 -31.99
N GLY A 74 11.19 -19.92 -32.43
CA GLY A 74 12.25 -19.00 -32.01
C GLY A 74 11.99 -17.59 -32.54
N ARG A 75 11.68 -17.47 -33.82
CA ARG A 75 11.34 -16.18 -34.45
C ARG A 75 10.01 -15.63 -33.94
N PHE A 76 9.03 -16.48 -33.63
CA PHE A 76 7.77 -16.02 -33.05
C PHE A 76 7.97 -15.47 -31.62
N ARG A 77 8.73 -16.16 -30.77
CA ARG A 77 9.09 -15.65 -29.43
C ARG A 77 9.85 -14.32 -29.54
N LYS A 78 10.74 -14.19 -30.52
CA LYS A 78 11.45 -12.93 -30.78
C LYS A 78 10.49 -11.81 -31.16
N LEU A 79 9.52 -12.08 -32.03
CA LEU A 79 8.46 -11.13 -32.40
C LEU A 79 7.66 -10.66 -31.18
N GLN A 80 7.26 -11.59 -30.29
CA GLN A 80 6.56 -11.27 -29.05
C GLN A 80 7.42 -10.43 -28.09
N SER A 81 8.72 -10.74 -27.99
CA SER A 81 9.66 -9.98 -27.17
C SER A 81 9.89 -8.57 -27.71
N ASP A 82 9.97 -8.41 -29.04
CA ASP A 82 10.16 -7.09 -29.65
C ASP A 82 8.89 -6.24 -29.55
N LEU A 83 7.70 -6.85 -29.65
CA LEU A 83 6.44 -6.18 -29.35
C LEU A 83 6.37 -5.76 -27.87
N LEU A 84 6.77 -6.63 -26.93
CA LEU A 84 6.81 -6.27 -25.51
C LEU A 84 7.71 -5.06 -25.24
N LYS A 85 8.90 -4.99 -25.88
CA LYS A 85 9.78 -3.82 -25.76
C LYS A 85 9.12 -2.53 -26.21
N LEU A 86 8.38 -2.54 -27.32
CA LEU A 86 7.63 -1.36 -27.78
C LEU A 86 6.53 -0.96 -26.80
N VAL A 87 5.89 -1.92 -26.13
CA VAL A 87 4.92 -1.66 -25.07
C VAL A 87 5.60 -1.04 -23.84
N GLU A 88 6.77 -1.54 -23.44
CA GLU A 88 7.58 -0.98 -22.35
C GLU A 88 8.05 0.45 -22.67
N GLU A 89 8.53 0.70 -23.89
CA GLU A 89 8.91 2.02 -24.39
C GLU A 89 7.72 2.98 -24.43
N TYR A 90 6.55 2.51 -24.86
CA TYR A 90 5.32 3.29 -24.80
C TYR A 90 4.98 3.70 -23.37
N TYR A 91 5.01 2.78 -22.40
CA TYR A 91 4.75 3.10 -21.00
C TYR A 91 5.74 4.15 -20.46
N ALA A 92 7.02 4.03 -20.82
CA ALA A 92 8.03 5.02 -20.44
C ALA A 92 7.74 6.39 -21.09
N GLN A 93 7.35 6.42 -22.37
CA GLN A 93 6.98 7.64 -23.09
C GLN A 93 5.74 8.30 -22.49
N GLU A 94 4.71 7.53 -22.14
CA GLU A 94 3.49 8.05 -21.52
C GLU A 94 3.78 8.61 -20.12
N ALA A 95 4.59 7.92 -19.32
CA ALA A 95 5.03 8.40 -18.02
C ALA A 95 5.86 9.70 -18.14
N PHE A 96 6.67 9.81 -19.19
CA PHE A 96 7.41 11.03 -19.51
C PHE A 96 6.47 12.19 -19.90
N GLU A 97 5.53 11.94 -20.82
CA GLU A 97 4.56 12.95 -21.30
C GLU A 97 3.60 13.40 -20.19
N ALA A 98 3.30 12.54 -19.22
CA ALA A 98 2.47 12.87 -18.06
C ALA A 98 3.11 13.89 -17.11
N ASN A 99 4.42 14.16 -17.23
CA ASN A 99 5.12 15.15 -16.42
C ASN A 99 5.65 16.31 -17.31
N PRO A 100 4.88 17.41 -17.44
CA PRO A 100 5.28 18.57 -18.24
C PRO A 100 6.61 19.20 -17.80
N ILE A 101 6.97 19.09 -16.52
CA ILE A 101 8.20 19.65 -15.98
C ILE A 101 9.41 18.84 -16.47
N HIS A 102 9.32 17.50 -16.47
CA HIS A 102 10.36 16.67 -17.09
C HIS A 102 10.57 17.08 -18.56
N LYS A 103 9.48 17.22 -19.32
CA LYS A 103 9.57 17.63 -20.72
C LYS A 103 10.24 19.00 -20.90
N ALA A 104 9.87 19.97 -20.07
CA ALA A 104 10.48 21.30 -20.08
C ALA A 104 11.98 21.25 -19.75
N LYS A 105 12.38 20.47 -18.74
CA LYS A 105 13.78 20.24 -18.37
C LYS A 105 14.59 19.66 -19.53
N TYR A 106 14.16 18.54 -20.11
CA TYR A 106 14.91 17.92 -21.21
C TYR A 106 14.94 18.79 -22.47
N LEU A 107 13.91 19.61 -22.69
CA LEU A 107 13.93 20.61 -23.75
C LEU A 107 14.97 21.70 -23.48
N LEU A 108 15.07 22.23 -22.25
CA LEU A 108 16.10 23.20 -21.87
C LEU A 108 17.52 22.63 -22.06
N GLU A 109 17.73 21.38 -21.61
CA GLU A 109 19.00 20.67 -21.81
C GLU A 109 19.32 20.51 -23.31
N SER A 110 18.33 20.13 -24.12
CA SER A 110 18.51 19.99 -25.57
C SER A 110 18.81 21.32 -26.26
N ILE A 111 18.14 22.40 -25.85
CA ILE A 111 18.36 23.76 -26.35
C ILE A 111 19.78 24.21 -26.05
N TYR A 112 20.27 23.97 -24.83
CA TYR A 112 21.66 24.27 -24.45
C TYR A 112 22.65 23.45 -25.28
N ASN A 113 22.46 22.12 -25.35
CA ASN A 113 23.39 21.22 -26.04
C ASN A 113 23.45 21.43 -27.57
N LYS A 114 22.38 21.95 -28.17
CA LYS A 114 22.25 22.21 -29.61
C LYS A 114 22.43 23.69 -29.98
N ASP A 115 22.71 24.55 -29.01
CA ASP A 115 22.90 25.99 -29.21
C ASP A 115 21.68 26.68 -29.88
N LEU A 116 20.47 26.38 -29.40
CA LEU A 116 19.21 26.88 -29.96
C LEU A 116 18.76 28.18 -29.28
N GLU A 117 19.54 29.26 -29.42
CA GLU A 117 19.33 30.54 -28.70
C GLU A 117 17.91 31.11 -28.84
N ASP A 118 17.33 31.08 -30.03
CA ASP A 118 15.99 31.63 -30.31
C ASP A 118 14.87 30.99 -29.46
N LEU A 119 15.06 29.75 -29.00
CA LEU A 119 14.07 29.01 -28.20
C LEU A 119 14.24 29.20 -26.68
N GLN A 120 15.36 29.77 -26.23
CA GLN A 120 15.74 29.80 -24.82
C GLN A 120 14.73 30.57 -23.96
N SER A 121 14.44 31.82 -24.31
CA SER A 121 13.61 32.71 -23.48
C SER A 121 12.18 32.19 -23.28
N GLY A 122 11.54 31.70 -24.36
CA GLY A 122 10.21 31.12 -24.33
C GLY A 122 10.14 29.82 -23.54
N THR A 123 11.15 28.96 -23.69
CA THR A 123 11.22 27.68 -22.97
C THR A 123 11.46 27.91 -21.48
N LEU A 124 12.35 28.84 -21.11
CA LEU A 124 12.63 29.20 -19.72
C LEU A 124 11.37 29.69 -19.00
N LYS A 125 10.62 30.59 -19.64
CA LYS A 125 9.34 31.11 -19.09
C LYS A 125 8.32 29.99 -18.92
N THR A 126 8.27 29.06 -19.86
CA THR A 126 7.38 27.90 -19.79
C THR A 126 7.76 26.95 -18.66
N ALA A 127 9.05 26.65 -18.50
CA ALA A 127 9.55 25.78 -17.44
C ALA A 127 9.23 26.34 -16.05
N LYS A 128 9.48 27.64 -15.82
CA LYS A 128 9.14 28.32 -14.56
C LYS A 128 7.65 28.28 -14.26
N ARG A 129 6.82 28.59 -15.25
CA ARG A 129 5.36 28.55 -15.10
C ARG A 129 4.85 27.14 -14.75
N LEU A 130 5.35 26.11 -15.43
CA LEU A 130 4.97 24.71 -15.15
C LEU A 130 5.41 24.28 -13.75
N ALA A 131 6.57 24.74 -13.28
CA ALA A 131 7.03 24.55 -11.92
C ALA A 131 6.11 25.21 -10.87
N GLU A 132 5.69 26.45 -11.11
CA GLU A 132 4.79 27.20 -10.21
C GLU A 132 3.36 26.62 -10.15
N GLU A 133 2.86 26.13 -11.29
CA GLU A 133 1.52 25.53 -11.42
C GLU A 133 1.42 24.11 -10.83
N GLN A 134 2.54 23.53 -10.37
CA GLN A 134 2.53 22.18 -9.82
C GLN A 134 1.78 22.13 -8.48
N ILE A 135 0.66 21.41 -8.48
CA ILE A 135 -0.16 21.19 -7.29
C ILE A 135 0.60 20.35 -6.27
N LEU A 136 1.22 19.26 -6.73
CA LEU A 136 1.96 18.35 -5.87
C LEU A 136 3.34 18.93 -5.56
N LYS A 137 3.68 18.96 -4.27
CA LYS A 137 4.97 19.40 -3.73
C LYS A 137 5.61 18.34 -2.82
N PRO A 138 5.74 17.07 -3.25
CA PRO A 138 6.54 16.07 -2.52
C PRO A 138 8.01 16.49 -2.52
N ALA A 139 8.88 15.72 -1.86
CA ALA A 139 10.31 16.03 -1.86
C ALA A 139 10.88 16.17 -3.30
N SER A 140 10.44 15.31 -4.24
CA SER A 140 10.88 15.35 -5.64
C SER A 140 10.54 16.65 -6.38
N PHE A 141 9.56 17.43 -5.91
CA PHE A 141 9.30 18.78 -6.40
C PHE A 141 10.55 19.65 -6.33
N TYR A 142 11.24 19.65 -5.18
CA TYR A 142 12.44 20.46 -4.97
C TYR A 142 13.64 19.96 -5.79
N TYR A 143 13.70 18.66 -6.09
CA TYR A 143 14.67 18.13 -7.05
C TYR A 143 14.42 18.69 -8.45
N TYR A 144 13.16 18.79 -8.89
CA TYR A 144 12.85 19.39 -10.19
C TYR A 144 13.16 20.88 -10.23
N GLN A 145 12.89 21.62 -9.14
CA GLN A 145 13.30 23.03 -9.05
C GLN A 145 14.82 23.17 -9.16
N TYR A 146 15.57 22.34 -8.43
CA TYR A 146 17.03 22.28 -8.54
C TYR A 146 17.49 22.06 -10.00
N GLU A 147 16.93 21.08 -10.71
CA GLU A 147 17.29 20.79 -12.10
C GLU A 147 16.92 21.93 -13.05
N ILE A 148 15.79 22.60 -12.84
CA ILE A 148 15.42 23.80 -13.61
C ILE A 148 16.45 24.88 -13.38
N GLU A 149 16.72 25.26 -12.14
CA GLU A 149 17.67 26.32 -11.79
C GLU A 149 19.08 26.04 -12.33
N GLN A 150 19.54 24.79 -12.36
CA GLN A 150 20.79 24.42 -13.03
C GLN A 150 20.78 24.73 -14.53
N ASN A 151 19.68 24.44 -15.22
CA ASN A 151 19.54 24.76 -16.64
C ASN A 151 19.50 26.27 -16.87
N ILE A 152 18.84 27.03 -15.99
CA ILE A 152 18.84 28.51 -16.04
C ILE A 152 20.28 29.03 -15.92
N PHE A 153 21.03 28.51 -14.95
CA PHE A 153 22.41 28.90 -14.74
C PHE A 153 23.27 28.66 -15.98
N ASN A 154 23.13 27.48 -16.61
CA ASN A 154 23.89 27.13 -17.81
C ASN A 154 23.56 28.04 -19.01
N LEU A 155 22.28 28.34 -19.22
CA LEU A 155 21.82 29.19 -20.32
C LEU A 155 22.17 30.67 -20.15
N THR A 156 22.21 31.15 -18.91
CA THR A 156 22.52 32.57 -18.61
C THR A 156 24.02 32.82 -18.43
N ARG A 157 24.85 31.77 -18.32
CA ARG A 157 26.30 31.87 -18.08
C ARG A 157 27.06 32.73 -19.10
N SER A 158 26.62 32.77 -20.35
CA SER A 158 27.22 33.59 -21.42
C SER A 158 26.70 35.04 -21.44
N GLN A 159 25.56 35.31 -20.81
CA GLN A 159 24.84 36.60 -20.86
C GLN A 159 24.99 37.44 -19.59
N VAL A 160 25.44 36.84 -18.48
CA VAL A 160 25.64 37.54 -17.21
C VAL A 160 26.83 38.50 -17.31
N GLU A 161 26.56 39.80 -17.19
CA GLU A 161 27.59 40.79 -16.86
C GLU A 161 28.38 40.28 -15.66
N ARG A 162 29.72 40.35 -15.69
CA ARG A 162 30.63 39.73 -14.70
C ARG A 162 30.34 40.02 -13.21
N ASN A 163 29.45 40.96 -12.91
CA ASN A 163 29.09 41.42 -11.57
C ASN A 163 27.61 41.21 -11.18
N ALA A 164 26.76 40.56 -12.00
CA ALA A 164 25.38 40.29 -11.61
C ALA A 164 25.26 39.00 -10.78
N LYS A 165 24.41 39.02 -9.74
CA LYS A 165 24.12 37.84 -8.92
C LYS A 165 23.42 36.78 -9.77
N SER A 166 24.00 35.59 -9.85
CA SER A 166 23.39 34.43 -10.50
C SER A 166 22.45 33.69 -9.54
N ASN A 167 21.75 32.66 -10.06
CA ASN A 167 20.79 31.85 -9.32
C ASN A 167 21.44 30.67 -8.53
N ILE A 168 22.70 30.81 -8.09
CA ILE A 168 23.41 29.71 -7.40
C ILE A 168 22.80 29.41 -6.04
N GLU A 169 22.27 30.42 -5.34
CA GLU A 169 21.62 30.24 -4.03
C GLU A 169 20.36 29.39 -4.20
N GLU A 170 19.54 29.67 -5.20
CA GLU A 170 18.31 28.92 -5.51
C GLU A 170 18.62 27.46 -5.90
N ILE A 171 19.74 27.20 -6.60
CA ILE A 171 20.21 25.84 -6.87
C ILE A 171 20.53 25.13 -5.55
N ALA A 172 21.33 25.75 -4.69
CA ALA A 172 21.76 25.14 -3.43
C ALA A 172 20.57 24.90 -2.48
N GLU A 173 19.69 25.88 -2.31
CA GLU A 173 18.51 25.77 -1.45
C GLU A 173 17.55 24.66 -1.88
N ASN A 174 17.29 24.52 -3.18
CA ASN A 174 16.43 23.45 -3.67
C ASN A 174 17.06 22.06 -3.51
N LEU A 175 18.38 21.96 -3.66
CA LEU A 175 19.11 20.72 -3.37
C LEU A 175 19.00 20.36 -1.89
N ASP A 176 19.17 21.33 -0.99
CA ASP A 176 19.06 21.13 0.46
C ASP A 176 17.64 20.71 0.83
N ARG A 177 16.61 21.41 0.35
CA ARG A 177 15.20 21.08 0.60
C ARG A 177 14.85 19.66 0.15
N PHE A 178 15.28 19.27 -1.05
CA PHE A 178 15.10 17.91 -1.55
C PHE A 178 15.80 16.89 -0.65
N TYR A 179 17.08 17.12 -0.37
CA TYR A 179 17.90 16.19 0.40
C TYR A 179 17.35 15.98 1.81
N LEU A 180 17.02 17.06 2.52
CA LEU A 180 16.45 17.01 3.87
C LEU A 180 15.11 16.28 3.88
N ALA A 181 14.20 16.61 2.96
CA ALA A 181 12.88 15.99 2.88
C ALA A 181 12.95 14.48 2.62
N GLU A 182 13.71 14.03 1.60
CA GLU A 182 13.85 12.61 1.29
C GLU A 182 14.53 11.83 2.41
N LYS A 183 15.56 12.42 3.03
CA LYS A 183 16.28 11.78 4.15
C LYS A 183 15.36 11.57 5.34
N LEU A 184 14.57 12.59 5.72
CA LEU A 184 13.59 12.48 6.78
C LEU A 184 12.52 11.43 6.44
N ARG A 185 11.98 11.43 5.22
CA ARG A 185 10.98 10.45 4.75
C ARG A 185 11.48 9.02 4.91
N TYR A 186 12.62 8.69 4.30
CA TYR A 186 13.18 7.34 4.41
C TYR A 186 13.60 6.97 5.81
N TYR A 187 14.04 7.93 6.63
CA TYR A 187 14.33 7.65 8.02
C TYR A 187 13.05 7.31 8.81
N CYS A 188 11.93 7.97 8.55
CA CYS A 188 10.63 7.59 9.10
C CYS A 188 10.24 6.16 8.68
N THR A 189 10.46 5.78 7.42
CA THR A 189 10.25 4.40 6.94
C THR A 189 11.11 3.40 7.72
N ILE A 190 12.39 3.73 7.95
CA ILE A 190 13.29 2.90 8.78
C ILE A 190 12.75 2.75 10.19
N LEU A 191 12.34 3.84 10.84
CA LEU A 191 11.80 3.79 12.20
C LEU A 191 10.53 2.94 12.27
N ASN A 192 9.66 3.04 11.26
CA ASN A 192 8.47 2.20 11.14
C ASN A 192 8.82 0.71 11.00
N HIS A 193 9.80 0.37 10.15
CA HIS A 193 10.24 -1.01 9.94
C HIS A 193 11.01 -1.60 11.14
N GLN A 194 11.87 -0.83 11.78
CA GLN A 194 12.63 -1.26 12.97
C GLN A 194 11.71 -1.61 14.14
N HIS A 195 10.54 -0.98 14.20
CA HIS A 195 9.52 -1.36 15.17
C HIS A 195 8.91 -2.74 14.89
N LEU A 196 8.89 -3.17 13.62
CA LEU A 196 8.28 -4.42 13.16
C LEU A 196 9.29 -5.58 13.04
N ALA A 197 10.58 -5.29 12.82
CA ALA A 197 11.63 -6.28 12.64
C ALA A 197 13.00 -5.77 13.12
N ASP A 198 13.86 -6.67 13.61
CA ASP A 198 15.22 -6.38 14.05
C ASP A 198 16.16 -6.14 12.86
N LEU A 199 16.01 -4.98 12.21
CA LEU A 199 16.74 -4.58 11.01
C LEU A 199 17.68 -3.40 11.31
N ASN A 200 18.99 -3.64 11.16
CA ASN A 200 20.01 -2.61 11.38
C ASN A 200 20.29 -1.80 10.11
N TYR A 201 19.53 -0.72 9.91
CA TYR A 201 19.80 0.25 8.84
C TYR A 201 20.83 1.30 9.30
N LYS A 202 21.78 1.65 8.42
CA LYS A 202 22.70 2.76 8.62
C LYS A 202 22.33 3.91 7.69
N MET A 203 22.05 5.08 8.24
CA MET A 203 21.79 6.30 7.47
C MET A 203 22.81 7.38 7.83
N LEU A 204 23.67 7.75 6.88
CA LEU A 204 24.67 8.80 7.08
C LEU A 204 24.01 10.16 7.32
N PHE A 205 24.64 11.00 8.14
CA PHE A 205 24.26 12.39 8.42
C PHE A 205 22.89 12.62 9.07
N ILE A 206 22.16 11.57 9.50
CA ILE A 206 20.79 11.76 9.97
C ILE A 206 20.71 12.62 11.25
N ASP A 207 21.65 12.47 12.17
CA ASP A 207 21.66 13.26 13.40
C ASP A 207 21.91 14.75 13.12
N GLN A 208 22.82 15.05 12.19
CA GLN A 208 23.10 16.41 11.73
C GLN A 208 21.90 17.02 10.99
N ILE A 209 21.19 16.23 10.18
CA ILE A 209 19.98 16.64 9.48
C ILE A 209 18.89 17.02 10.48
N ILE A 210 18.65 16.19 11.49
CA ILE A 210 17.65 16.45 12.53
C ILE A 210 17.99 17.74 13.26
N GLN A 211 19.24 17.87 13.74
CA GLN A 211 19.69 19.08 14.42
C GLN A 211 19.54 20.33 13.55
N HIS A 212 19.85 20.23 12.25
CA HIS A 212 19.72 21.34 11.33
C HIS A 212 18.25 21.74 11.13
N VAL A 213 17.35 20.78 10.95
CA VAL A 213 15.90 21.03 10.78
C VAL A 213 15.27 21.60 12.05
N GLU A 214 15.74 21.20 13.23
CA GLU A 214 15.29 21.77 14.52
C GLU A 214 15.78 23.21 14.75
N SER A 215 16.90 23.59 14.14
CA SER A 215 17.54 24.89 14.33
C SER A 215 17.14 25.96 13.31
N ASN A 216 16.40 25.58 12.26
CA ASN A 216 16.05 26.46 11.14
C ASN A 216 14.55 26.42 10.84
N ASP A 217 14.05 27.44 10.15
CA ASP A 217 12.65 27.51 9.74
C ASP A 217 12.46 26.84 8.37
N TYR A 218 11.62 25.81 8.34
CA TYR A 218 11.21 25.07 7.15
C TYR A 218 9.69 25.03 6.97
N ASN A 219 8.94 25.94 7.63
CA ASN A 219 7.48 25.96 7.59
C ASN A 219 6.90 26.12 6.17
N ASP A 220 7.69 26.65 5.23
CA ASP A 220 7.37 26.77 3.80
C ASP A 220 7.58 25.47 3.00
N VAL A 221 8.14 24.42 3.62
CA VAL A 221 8.48 23.13 2.99
C VAL A 221 7.69 21.98 3.63
N PRO A 222 6.44 21.71 3.17
CA PRO A 222 5.56 20.73 3.81
C PRO A 222 6.16 19.33 4.02
N PRO A 223 6.91 18.75 3.06
CA PRO A 223 7.56 17.45 3.27
C PRO A 223 8.51 17.43 4.48
N ILE A 224 9.34 18.48 4.66
CA ILE A 224 10.26 18.56 5.80
C ILE A 224 9.48 18.62 7.10
N VAL A 225 8.49 19.50 7.19
CA VAL A 225 7.73 19.72 8.44
C VAL A 225 6.96 18.47 8.84
N ILE A 226 6.26 17.82 7.89
CA ILE A 226 5.49 16.60 8.15
C ILE A 226 6.40 15.46 8.59
N TYR A 227 7.43 15.13 7.79
CA TYR A 227 8.29 14.00 8.14
C TYR A 227 9.13 14.27 9.39
N HIS A 228 9.47 15.52 9.68
CA HIS A 228 10.08 15.87 10.97
C HIS A 228 9.14 15.60 12.16
N GLN A 229 7.86 15.96 12.07
CA GLN A 229 6.91 15.66 13.16
C GLN A 229 6.63 14.16 13.29
N ILE A 230 6.56 13.43 12.17
CA ILE A 230 6.45 11.96 12.17
C ILE A 230 7.67 11.36 12.89
N LEU A 231 8.88 11.79 12.56
CA LEU A 231 10.11 11.38 13.22
C LEU A 231 10.06 11.62 14.73
N LEU A 232 9.65 12.82 15.16
CA LEU A 232 9.53 13.14 16.58
C LEU A 232 8.48 12.26 17.28
N SER A 233 7.38 11.91 16.62
CA SER A 233 6.38 10.96 17.19
C SER A 233 6.94 9.56 17.41
N TYR A 234 7.95 9.14 16.63
CA TYR A 234 8.65 7.87 16.85
C TYR A 234 9.71 7.96 17.95
N LYS A 235 10.45 9.08 18.01
CA LYS A 235 11.50 9.30 19.04
C LYS A 235 10.92 9.60 20.42
N GLU A 236 9.81 10.31 20.47
CA GLU A 236 9.12 10.78 21.69
C GLU A 236 7.66 10.26 21.70
N PRO A 237 7.43 8.93 21.75
CA PRO A 237 6.09 8.35 21.58
C PRO A 237 5.10 8.71 22.70
N GLU A 238 5.61 9.11 23.87
CA GLU A 238 4.79 9.54 24.99
C GLU A 238 4.23 10.97 24.80
N GLU A 239 4.88 11.78 23.96
CA GLU A 239 4.58 13.20 23.76
C GLU A 239 3.49 13.41 22.70
N ARG A 240 2.22 13.45 23.15
CA ARG A 240 1.03 13.64 22.30
C ARG A 240 1.09 14.87 21.37
N LYS A 241 1.82 15.92 21.76
CA LYS A 241 1.98 17.16 20.97
C LYS A 241 2.44 16.91 19.53
N HIS A 242 3.28 15.89 19.29
CA HIS A 242 3.77 15.57 17.95
C HIS A 242 2.66 15.00 17.08
N TYR A 243 1.88 14.07 17.63
CA TYR A 243 0.71 13.51 16.96
C TYR A 243 -0.34 14.57 16.62
N ASP A 244 -0.66 15.47 17.56
CA ASP A 244 -1.62 16.55 17.31
C ASP A 244 -1.13 17.50 16.20
N LYS A 245 0.19 17.75 16.13
CA LYS A 245 0.79 18.53 15.04
C LYS A 245 0.76 17.79 13.70
N ILE A 246 1.01 16.48 13.67
CA ILE A 246 0.86 15.66 12.44
C ILE A 246 -0.56 15.78 11.91
N LYS A 247 -1.58 15.62 12.76
CA LYS A 247 -2.98 15.77 12.35
C LYS A 247 -3.25 17.13 11.70
N LYS A 248 -2.77 18.21 12.32
CA LYS A 248 -2.94 19.57 11.78
C LYS A 248 -2.29 19.69 10.40
N LEU A 249 -1.07 19.19 10.25
CA LEU A 249 -0.35 19.23 8.97
C LEU A 249 -1.01 18.38 7.88
N ILE A 250 -1.63 17.25 8.24
CA ILE A 250 -2.44 16.44 7.30
C ILE A 250 -3.61 17.28 6.78
N GLU A 251 -4.33 18.00 7.65
CA GLU A 251 -5.43 18.85 7.20
C GLU A 251 -4.97 19.98 6.27
N GLU A 252 -3.82 20.58 6.57
CA GLU A 252 -3.29 21.73 5.85
C GLU A 252 -2.62 21.35 4.52
N HIS A 253 -1.90 20.23 4.46
CA HIS A 253 -0.94 19.97 3.38
C HIS A 253 -1.09 18.63 2.66
N ILE A 254 -1.95 17.71 3.09
CA ILE A 254 -1.99 16.35 2.50
C ILE A 254 -2.27 16.35 0.98
N HIS A 255 -3.00 17.35 0.48
CA HIS A 255 -3.31 17.51 -0.94
C HIS A 255 -2.09 17.86 -1.81
N LEU A 256 -0.97 18.22 -1.19
CA LEU A 256 0.30 18.51 -1.87
C LEU A 256 1.14 17.23 -2.08
N PHE A 257 0.70 16.07 -1.57
CA PHE A 257 1.47 14.82 -1.66
C PHE A 257 0.86 13.86 -2.69
N PRO A 258 1.67 13.05 -3.38
CA PRO A 258 1.16 11.97 -4.21
C PRO A 258 0.48 10.89 -3.35
N GLU A 259 -0.47 10.15 -3.92
CA GLU A 259 -1.26 9.12 -3.20
C GLU A 259 -0.41 8.15 -2.37
N THR A 260 0.77 7.77 -2.87
CA THR A 260 1.69 6.86 -2.16
C THR A 260 2.26 7.48 -0.89
N GLU A 261 2.63 8.76 -0.92
CA GLU A 261 3.14 9.47 0.26
C GLU A 261 2.01 9.83 1.22
N VAL A 262 0.80 10.13 0.69
CA VAL A 262 -0.40 10.30 1.51
C VAL A 262 -0.63 9.06 2.37
N ALA A 263 -0.61 7.86 1.78
CA ALA A 263 -0.77 6.61 2.51
C ALA A 263 0.27 6.47 3.64
N GLU A 264 1.56 6.71 3.35
CA GLU A 264 2.64 6.66 4.35
C GLU A 264 2.41 7.64 5.52
N ILE A 265 1.96 8.86 5.22
CA ILE A 265 1.69 9.90 6.21
C ILE A 265 0.48 9.52 7.09
N LEU A 266 -0.62 9.06 6.47
CA LEU A 266 -1.81 8.62 7.21
C LEU A 266 -1.51 7.41 8.09
N ASP A 267 -0.72 6.45 7.59
CA ASP A 267 -0.26 5.29 8.34
C ASP A 267 0.50 5.70 9.59
N SER A 268 1.37 6.71 9.52
CA SER A 268 2.13 7.16 10.70
C SER A 268 1.21 7.62 11.84
N ALA A 269 0.17 8.39 11.53
CA ALA A 269 -0.81 8.87 12.49
C ALA A 269 -1.71 7.75 13.04
N LEU A 270 -2.14 6.81 12.19
CA LEU A 270 -2.93 5.65 12.61
C LEU A 270 -2.10 4.71 13.49
N ASN A 271 -0.84 4.48 13.13
CA ASN A 271 0.07 3.64 13.90
C ASN A 271 0.34 4.23 15.29
N TYR A 272 0.43 5.56 15.40
CA TYR A 272 0.47 6.23 16.71
C TYR A 272 -0.78 5.88 17.55
N CYS A 273 -1.99 6.07 17.00
CA CYS A 273 -3.23 5.74 17.71
C CYS A 273 -3.31 4.26 18.08
N ILE A 274 -2.92 3.38 17.15
CA ILE A 274 -2.93 1.93 17.34
C ILE A 274 -1.99 1.53 18.49
N LYS A 275 -0.83 2.17 18.59
CA LYS A 275 0.12 1.93 19.68
C LYS A 275 -0.45 2.37 21.02
N ARG A 276 -1.04 3.58 21.10
CA ARG A 276 -1.65 4.11 22.33
C ARG A 276 -2.87 3.31 22.78
N MET A 277 -3.71 2.84 21.86
CA MET A 277 -4.82 1.95 22.26
C MET A 277 -4.32 0.60 22.79
N ASN A 278 -3.20 0.08 22.26
CA ASN A 278 -2.62 -1.17 22.71
C ASN A 278 -1.89 -1.03 24.06
N SER A 279 -1.45 0.18 24.45
CA SER A 279 -0.98 0.48 25.81
C SER A 279 -2.11 0.67 26.83
N GLY A 280 -3.37 0.56 26.40
CA GLY A 280 -4.56 0.63 27.28
C GLY A 280 -5.29 1.97 27.26
N GLU A 281 -4.88 2.91 26.42
CA GLU A 281 -5.52 4.24 26.34
C GLU A 281 -6.72 4.19 25.40
N ALA A 282 -7.87 3.83 25.97
CA ALA A 282 -9.11 3.61 25.23
C ALA A 282 -9.60 4.81 24.41
N GLU A 283 -9.20 6.05 24.77
CA GLU A 283 -9.52 7.25 24.00
C GLU A 283 -9.03 7.19 22.55
N PHE A 284 -7.89 6.52 22.31
CA PHE A 284 -7.31 6.39 20.97
C PHE A 284 -8.09 5.42 20.07
N VAL A 285 -8.97 4.58 20.62
CA VAL A 285 -9.89 3.75 19.83
C VAL A 285 -10.89 4.64 19.09
N LYS A 286 -11.49 5.59 19.81
CA LYS A 286 -12.45 6.55 19.25
C LYS A 286 -11.76 7.51 18.27
N GLU A 287 -10.60 8.01 18.66
CA GLU A 287 -9.78 8.88 17.82
C GLU A 287 -9.44 8.23 16.47
N ALA A 288 -8.90 6.99 16.48
CA ALA A 288 -8.56 6.27 15.26
C ALA A 288 -9.78 6.03 14.37
N PHE A 289 -10.93 5.70 14.96
CA PHE A 289 -12.17 5.50 14.21
C PHE A 289 -12.61 6.77 13.49
N GLN A 290 -12.59 7.91 14.18
CA GLN A 290 -12.96 9.21 13.60
C GLN A 290 -12.01 9.61 12.45
N LEU A 291 -10.71 9.34 12.60
CA LEU A 291 -9.75 9.56 11.51
C LEU A 291 -10.06 8.67 10.30
N TYR A 292 -10.31 7.37 10.53
CA TYR A 292 -10.69 6.45 9.45
C TYR A 292 -11.95 6.91 8.71
N GLN A 293 -13.01 7.27 9.43
CA GLN A 293 -14.25 7.78 8.82
C GLN A 293 -13.95 9.02 7.95
N LYS A 294 -13.27 10.01 8.52
CA LYS A 294 -12.94 11.26 7.83
C LYS A 294 -12.11 11.04 6.57
N TRP A 295 -11.11 10.16 6.62
CA TRP A 295 -10.20 9.92 5.50
C TRP A 295 -10.81 8.98 4.45
N LEU A 296 -11.71 8.10 4.86
CA LEU A 296 -12.53 7.32 3.94
C LEU A 296 -13.45 8.23 3.11
N ASP A 297 -14.16 9.16 3.77
CA ASP A 297 -15.08 10.12 3.11
C ASP A 297 -14.34 11.01 2.11
N ARG A 298 -13.10 11.40 2.43
CA ARG A 298 -12.23 12.18 1.54
C ARG A 298 -11.54 11.35 0.45
N GLY A 299 -11.73 10.03 0.43
CA GLY A 299 -11.08 9.12 -0.51
C GLY A 299 -9.57 8.94 -0.32
N LEU A 300 -9.00 9.38 0.81
CA LEU A 300 -7.55 9.38 1.05
C LEU A 300 -6.97 8.00 1.38
N LEU A 301 -7.82 7.05 1.78
CA LEU A 301 -7.41 5.66 2.08
C LEU A 301 -7.29 4.78 0.82
N LYS A 302 -7.52 5.35 -0.37
CA LYS A 302 -7.44 4.65 -1.65
C LYS A 302 -6.12 4.96 -2.33
N VAL A 303 -5.31 3.93 -2.59
CA VAL A 303 -4.13 4.02 -3.44
C VAL A 303 -4.43 3.31 -4.75
N ARG A 304 -4.37 4.03 -5.88
CA ARG A 304 -4.79 3.49 -7.20
C ARG A 304 -6.21 2.92 -7.18
N GLY A 305 -7.11 3.61 -6.47
CA GLY A 305 -8.52 3.21 -6.33
C GLY A 305 -8.76 2.00 -5.42
N LYS A 306 -7.73 1.51 -4.71
CA LYS A 306 -7.84 0.34 -3.83
C LYS A 306 -7.58 0.68 -2.36
N ILE A 307 -8.35 0.06 -1.47
CA ILE A 307 -8.15 0.14 -0.01
C ILE A 307 -7.27 -1.04 0.41
N ASP A 308 -6.26 -0.76 1.23
CA ASP A 308 -5.40 -1.80 1.79
C ASP A 308 -6.22 -2.73 2.72
N PRO A 309 -6.09 -4.07 2.61
CA PRO A 309 -6.82 -5.01 3.46
C PRO A 309 -6.57 -4.83 4.97
N PHE A 310 -5.40 -4.33 5.38
CA PHE A 310 -5.10 -3.99 6.77
C PHE A 310 -5.93 -2.80 7.24
N HIS A 311 -6.07 -1.74 6.45
CA HIS A 311 -6.98 -0.63 6.78
C HIS A 311 -8.42 -1.12 6.89
N PHE A 312 -8.89 -1.89 5.91
CA PHE A 312 -10.25 -2.44 5.92
C PHE A 312 -10.53 -3.25 7.19
N LYS A 313 -9.60 -4.15 7.56
CA LYS A 313 -9.69 -4.94 8.79
C LYS A 313 -9.61 -4.07 10.05
N ASN A 314 -8.76 -3.06 10.09
CA ASN A 314 -8.60 -2.17 11.24
C ASN A 314 -9.86 -1.35 11.49
N ILE A 315 -10.46 -0.79 10.43
CA ILE A 315 -11.73 -0.06 10.49
C ILE A 315 -12.81 -0.94 11.13
N VAL A 316 -12.98 -2.16 10.61
CA VAL A 316 -13.93 -3.15 11.16
C VAL A 316 -13.63 -3.42 12.62
N THR A 317 -12.39 -3.80 12.94
CA THR A 317 -11.99 -4.18 14.31
C THR A 317 -12.23 -3.05 15.31
N ILE A 318 -11.91 -1.81 14.94
CA ILE A 318 -12.07 -0.63 15.80
C ILE A 318 -13.55 -0.29 15.97
N GLY A 319 -14.33 -0.24 14.89
CA GLY A 319 -15.77 0.05 14.97
C GLY A 319 -16.54 -1.00 15.78
N LEU A 320 -16.17 -2.29 15.67
CA LEU A 320 -16.73 -3.36 16.49
C LEU A 320 -16.46 -3.16 17.98
N ARG A 321 -15.25 -2.69 18.36
CA ARG A 321 -14.93 -2.35 19.76
C ARG A 321 -15.77 -1.18 20.27
N LEU A 322 -16.11 -0.24 19.41
CA LEU A 322 -17.00 0.90 19.70
C LEU A 322 -18.49 0.54 19.63
N LYS A 323 -18.82 -0.69 19.22
CA LYS A 323 -20.20 -1.18 19.01
C LYS A 323 -20.97 -0.45 17.90
N GLU A 324 -20.25 0.13 16.94
CA GLU A 324 -20.82 0.80 15.76
C GLU A 324 -21.24 -0.21 14.70
N PHE A 325 -22.10 -1.17 15.07
CA PHE A 325 -22.33 -2.37 14.25
C PHE A 325 -22.98 -2.09 12.90
N ASP A 326 -23.96 -1.19 12.86
CA ASP A 326 -24.71 -0.87 11.64
C ASP A 326 -23.80 -0.15 10.64
N TRP A 327 -23.00 0.81 11.12
CA TRP A 327 -22.01 1.51 10.30
C TRP A 327 -20.96 0.54 9.73
N ILE A 328 -20.51 -0.44 10.53
CA ILE A 328 -19.51 -1.42 10.08
C ILE A 328 -20.10 -2.37 9.02
N GLU A 329 -21.36 -2.76 9.16
CA GLU A 329 -22.05 -3.57 8.15
C GLU A 329 -22.15 -2.82 6.81
N GLU A 330 -22.62 -1.57 6.84
CA GLU A 330 -22.68 -0.69 5.67
C GLU A 330 -21.29 -0.49 5.05
N PHE A 331 -20.27 -0.16 5.86
CA PHE A 331 -18.89 -0.01 5.42
C PHE A 331 -18.39 -1.24 4.63
N ILE A 332 -18.63 -2.45 5.15
CA ILE A 332 -18.17 -3.69 4.48
C ILE A 332 -18.88 -3.88 3.13
N HIS A 333 -20.19 -3.62 3.07
CA HIS A 333 -20.97 -3.79 1.85
C HIS A 333 -20.67 -2.74 0.78
N GLU A 334 -20.39 -1.50 1.18
CA GLU A 334 -20.09 -0.43 0.23
C GLU A 334 -18.65 -0.44 -0.27
N ASN A 335 -17.70 -0.86 0.59
CA ASN A 335 -16.28 -0.69 0.29
C ASN A 335 -15.57 -1.96 -0.19
N ASN A 336 -16.22 -3.12 -0.22
CA ASN A 336 -15.57 -4.37 -0.66
C ASN A 336 -15.03 -4.33 -2.10
N ALA A 337 -15.67 -3.58 -3.01
CA ALA A 337 -15.23 -3.45 -4.40
C ALA A 337 -13.86 -2.75 -4.52
N PHE A 338 -13.48 -1.97 -3.52
CA PHE A 338 -12.19 -1.30 -3.44
C PHE A 338 -11.07 -2.23 -2.91
N LEU A 339 -11.36 -3.45 -2.49
CA LEU A 339 -10.30 -4.43 -2.21
C LEU A 339 -9.75 -5.02 -3.52
N ASP A 340 -8.49 -5.47 -3.47
CA ASP A 340 -7.89 -6.28 -4.52
C ASP A 340 -8.69 -7.59 -4.66
N GLU A 341 -9.02 -7.94 -5.90
CA GLU A 341 -9.87 -9.09 -6.23
C GLU A 341 -9.34 -10.40 -5.65
N LYS A 342 -8.01 -10.57 -5.59
CA LYS A 342 -7.37 -11.80 -5.09
C LYS A 342 -7.63 -12.05 -3.61
N VAL A 343 -7.87 -10.99 -2.83
CA VAL A 343 -8.02 -11.08 -1.37
C VAL A 343 -9.39 -10.64 -0.89
N ARG A 344 -10.22 -10.08 -1.77
CA ARG A 344 -11.53 -9.50 -1.45
C ARG A 344 -12.42 -10.49 -0.70
N ASP A 345 -12.63 -11.68 -1.26
CA ASP A 345 -13.58 -12.65 -0.70
C ASP A 345 -13.17 -13.11 0.70
N ASN A 346 -11.88 -13.40 0.89
CA ASN A 346 -11.31 -13.76 2.19
C ASN A 346 -11.45 -12.62 3.21
N ALA A 347 -11.13 -11.39 2.81
CA ALA A 347 -11.20 -10.23 3.68
C ALA A 347 -12.65 -9.90 4.08
N VAL A 348 -13.59 -9.88 3.13
CA VAL A 348 -15.01 -9.59 3.39
C VAL A 348 -15.62 -10.67 4.28
N THR A 349 -15.40 -11.93 3.94
CA THR A 349 -15.91 -13.08 4.72
C THR A 349 -15.44 -13.01 6.16
N PHE A 350 -14.14 -12.82 6.37
CA PHE A 350 -13.58 -12.75 7.71
C PHE A 350 -14.13 -11.56 8.50
N ASN A 351 -14.26 -10.38 7.88
CA ASN A 351 -14.75 -9.19 8.55
C ASN A 351 -16.26 -9.25 8.86
N LEU A 352 -17.09 -9.83 7.99
CA LEU A 352 -18.49 -10.13 8.30
C LEU A 352 -18.62 -11.13 9.45
N ALA A 353 -17.79 -12.17 9.47
CA ALA A 353 -17.76 -13.12 10.57
C ALA A 353 -17.40 -12.43 11.91
N GLN A 354 -16.46 -11.48 11.91
CA GLN A 354 -16.17 -10.68 13.11
C GLN A 354 -17.39 -9.86 13.55
N LEU A 355 -18.11 -9.22 12.61
CA LEU A 355 -19.33 -8.48 12.91
C LEU A 355 -20.40 -9.38 13.56
N TYR A 356 -20.68 -10.54 12.98
CA TYR A 356 -21.64 -11.50 13.55
C TYR A 356 -21.21 -12.00 14.92
N PHE A 357 -19.91 -12.24 15.14
CA PHE A 357 -19.40 -12.65 16.44
C PHE A 357 -19.66 -11.58 17.51
N TYR A 358 -19.43 -10.30 17.20
CA TYR A 358 -19.72 -9.20 18.12
C TYR A 358 -21.22 -8.97 18.34
N LYS A 359 -22.06 -9.24 17.32
CA LYS A 359 -23.53 -9.28 17.45
C LYS A 359 -24.03 -10.54 18.20
N LYS A 360 -23.13 -11.47 18.57
CA LYS A 360 -23.44 -12.77 19.20
C LYS A 360 -24.28 -13.71 18.32
N ASP A 361 -24.22 -13.53 17.01
CA ASP A 361 -24.87 -14.40 16.02
C ASP A 361 -23.90 -15.50 15.57
N TYR A 362 -23.55 -16.40 16.50
CA TYR A 362 -22.55 -17.45 16.29
C TYR A 362 -22.89 -18.44 15.16
N PRO A 363 -24.17 -18.83 14.91
CA PRO A 363 -24.50 -19.67 13.77
C PRO A 363 -24.11 -19.02 12.44
N LYS A 364 -24.30 -17.70 12.28
CA LYS A 364 -23.84 -16.99 11.07
C LYS A 364 -22.32 -16.93 10.97
N VAL A 365 -21.60 -16.83 12.09
CA VAL A 365 -20.13 -16.92 12.09
C VAL A 365 -19.69 -18.25 11.49
N ILE A 366 -20.30 -19.36 11.94
CA ILE A 366 -19.96 -20.70 11.46
C ILE A 366 -20.29 -20.84 9.96
N SER A 367 -21.47 -20.39 9.52
CA SER A 367 -21.85 -20.47 8.11
C SER A 367 -20.92 -19.64 7.22
N GLN A 368 -20.54 -18.44 7.67
CA GLN A 368 -19.65 -17.54 6.93
C GLN A 368 -18.25 -18.14 6.77
N LEU A 369 -17.68 -18.68 7.86
CA LEU A 369 -16.29 -19.15 7.87
C LEU A 369 -16.10 -20.55 7.28
N SER A 370 -17.16 -21.36 7.20
CA SER A 370 -17.10 -22.73 6.66
C SER A 370 -17.15 -22.79 5.13
N GLN A 371 -17.51 -21.68 4.47
CA GLN A 371 -17.69 -21.63 3.01
C GLN A 371 -16.44 -21.20 2.23
N VAL A 372 -15.31 -20.95 2.91
CA VAL A 372 -14.15 -20.30 2.29
C VAL A 372 -12.88 -21.12 2.47
N GLU A 373 -12.19 -21.39 1.35
CA GLU A 373 -10.83 -21.88 1.34
C GLU A 373 -9.86 -20.70 1.47
N TYR A 374 -9.09 -20.67 2.55
CA TYR A 374 -8.16 -19.57 2.82
C TYR A 374 -6.77 -19.86 2.24
N ASP A 375 -6.42 -19.15 1.17
CA ASP A 375 -5.06 -19.12 0.63
C ASP A 375 -4.08 -18.40 1.57
N ASP A 376 -4.55 -17.35 2.25
CA ASP A 376 -3.74 -16.59 3.21
C ASP A 376 -3.74 -17.26 4.59
N ILE A 377 -2.54 -17.56 5.08
CA ILE A 377 -2.33 -18.22 6.39
C ILE A 377 -2.90 -17.38 7.53
N THR A 378 -2.83 -16.04 7.46
CA THR A 378 -3.31 -15.17 8.54
C THR A 378 -4.82 -15.19 8.65
N TYR A 379 -5.55 -15.09 7.54
CA TYR A 379 -7.00 -15.23 7.53
C TYR A 379 -7.42 -16.62 8.02
N ASN A 380 -6.75 -17.69 7.58
CA ASN A 380 -7.03 -19.05 8.02
C ASN A 380 -6.93 -19.20 9.55
N LEU A 381 -5.81 -18.73 10.14
CA LEU A 381 -5.58 -18.79 11.58
C LEU A 381 -6.61 -17.98 12.38
N ASN A 382 -6.95 -16.78 11.91
CA ASN A 382 -7.92 -15.93 12.58
C ASN A 382 -9.34 -16.52 12.48
N SER A 383 -9.74 -17.05 11.32
CA SER A 383 -11.02 -17.72 11.10
C SER A 383 -11.18 -18.95 11.99
N LYS A 384 -10.16 -19.82 12.08
CA LYS A 384 -10.19 -20.97 13.01
C LYS A 384 -10.30 -20.56 14.47
N THR A 385 -9.70 -19.44 14.84
CA THR A 385 -9.81 -18.90 16.21
C THR A 385 -11.23 -18.40 16.49
N LEU A 386 -11.86 -17.75 15.51
CA LEU A 386 -13.23 -17.25 15.65
C LEU A 386 -14.27 -18.38 15.66
N LEU A 387 -14.08 -19.41 14.82
CA LEU A 387 -14.87 -20.65 14.86
C LEU A 387 -14.75 -21.35 16.21
N MET A 388 -13.53 -21.48 16.74
CA MET A 388 -13.28 -22.07 18.05
C MET A 388 -14.04 -21.34 19.16
N ALA A 389 -14.00 -20.01 19.17
CA ALA A 389 -14.77 -19.23 20.11
C ALA A 389 -16.29 -19.39 19.90
N SER A 390 -16.76 -19.44 18.65
CA SER A 390 -18.18 -19.59 18.32
C SER A 390 -18.76 -20.94 18.75
N TYR A 391 -18.04 -22.04 18.52
CA TYR A 391 -18.46 -23.37 19.00
C TYR A 391 -18.52 -23.43 20.52
N TYR A 392 -17.59 -22.76 21.22
CA TYR A 392 -17.64 -22.67 22.66
C TYR A 392 -18.89 -21.90 23.14
N GLU A 393 -19.21 -20.76 22.52
CA GLU A 393 -20.36 -19.94 22.92
C GLU A 393 -21.72 -20.61 22.63
N LEU A 394 -21.76 -21.55 21.68
CA LEU A 394 -22.94 -22.37 21.36
C LEU A 394 -23.01 -23.69 22.16
N ASP A 395 -22.04 -23.97 23.03
CA ASP A 395 -21.90 -25.25 23.75
C ASP A 395 -21.79 -26.48 22.80
N GLU A 396 -21.27 -26.28 21.57
CA GLU A 396 -21.03 -27.35 20.60
C GLU A 396 -19.68 -28.04 20.88
N ILE A 397 -19.59 -28.71 22.03
CA ILE A 397 -18.31 -29.26 22.56
C ILE A 397 -17.67 -30.29 21.63
N GLU A 398 -18.45 -31.12 20.93
CA GLU A 398 -17.92 -32.11 19.97
C GLU A 398 -17.30 -31.45 18.74
N ALA A 399 -17.97 -30.44 18.18
CA ALA A 399 -17.48 -29.66 17.05
C ALA A 399 -16.23 -28.87 17.44
N LEU A 400 -16.24 -28.25 18.64
CA LEU A 400 -15.07 -27.60 19.22
C LEU A 400 -13.89 -28.57 19.35
N GLY A 401 -14.11 -29.75 19.93
CA GLY A 401 -13.08 -30.78 20.10
C GLY A 401 -12.42 -31.16 18.76
N SER A 402 -13.26 -31.44 17.76
CA SER A 402 -12.84 -31.79 16.40
C SER A 402 -12.05 -30.67 15.72
N LEU A 403 -12.49 -29.42 15.87
CA LEU A 403 -11.78 -28.26 15.36
C LEU A 403 -10.41 -28.10 16.04
N LEU A 404 -10.34 -28.23 17.37
CA LEU A 404 -9.09 -28.08 18.11
C LEU A 404 -8.03 -29.12 17.67
N ASP A 405 -8.46 -30.35 17.39
CA ASP A 405 -7.55 -31.41 16.92
C ASP A 405 -7.07 -31.16 15.48
N THR A 406 -7.98 -30.85 14.56
CA THR A 406 -7.61 -30.52 13.18
C THR A 406 -6.75 -29.27 13.11
N PHE A 407 -7.04 -28.25 13.93
CA PHE A 407 -6.25 -27.02 14.01
C PHE A 407 -4.84 -27.29 14.54
N ARG A 408 -4.69 -28.13 15.57
CA ARG A 408 -3.39 -28.57 16.09
C ARG A 408 -2.56 -29.29 15.02
N VAL A 409 -3.19 -30.20 14.25
CA VAL A 409 -2.52 -30.93 13.16
C VAL A 409 -2.06 -29.97 12.07
N TYR A 410 -2.92 -29.03 11.67
CA TYR A 410 -2.58 -27.99 10.69
C TYR A 410 -1.36 -27.17 11.13
N LEU A 411 -1.35 -26.65 12.36
CA LEU A 411 -0.23 -25.88 12.93
C LEU A 411 1.08 -26.68 12.97
N SER A 412 0.98 -27.99 13.23
CA SER A 412 2.14 -28.88 13.30
C SER A 412 2.75 -29.13 11.91
N ARG A 413 1.90 -29.22 10.88
CA ARG A 413 2.30 -29.48 9.49
C ARG A 413 2.80 -28.22 8.76
N ASN A 414 2.28 -27.05 9.11
CA ASN A 414 2.63 -25.81 8.43
C ASN A 414 4.00 -25.27 8.92
N LYS A 415 5.07 -25.65 8.20
CA LYS A 415 6.45 -25.29 8.54
C LYS A 415 6.79 -23.82 8.27
N GLU A 416 6.05 -23.15 7.40
CA GLU A 416 6.28 -21.74 7.03
C GLU A 416 5.86 -20.77 8.13
N LEU A 417 5.00 -21.19 9.06
CA LEU A 417 4.59 -20.37 10.19
C LEU A 417 5.74 -20.16 11.20
N PRO A 418 6.06 -18.91 11.61
CA PRO A 418 7.07 -18.64 12.62
C PRO A 418 6.85 -19.43 13.91
N ALA A 419 7.93 -19.92 14.51
CA ALA A 419 7.87 -20.80 15.68
C ALA A 419 7.15 -20.16 16.89
N SER A 420 7.37 -18.85 17.11
CA SER A 420 6.69 -18.08 18.16
C SER A 420 5.17 -18.03 17.92
N ARG A 421 4.74 -17.65 16.72
CA ARG A 421 3.34 -17.60 16.32
C ARG A 421 2.68 -18.98 16.45
N ARG A 422 3.36 -20.05 16.01
CA ARG A 422 2.88 -21.42 16.17
C ARG A 422 2.66 -21.80 17.65
N LYS A 423 3.62 -21.46 18.51
CA LYS A 423 3.53 -21.69 19.96
C LYS A 423 2.32 -20.96 20.56
N HIS A 424 2.08 -19.71 20.19
CA HIS A 424 0.93 -18.92 20.65
C HIS A 424 -0.43 -19.61 20.35
N TYR A 425 -0.62 -20.09 19.13
CA TYR A 425 -1.86 -20.81 18.77
C TYR A 425 -1.97 -22.17 19.46
N LEU A 426 -0.88 -22.93 19.58
CA LEU A 426 -0.89 -24.22 20.30
C LEU A 426 -1.23 -24.06 21.79
N SER A 427 -0.67 -23.03 22.43
CA SER A 427 -1.02 -22.67 23.81
C SER A 427 -2.49 -22.30 23.93
N THR A 428 -3.01 -21.51 22.98
CA THR A 428 -4.43 -21.12 22.95
C THR A 428 -5.35 -22.34 22.81
N ILE A 429 -5.06 -23.27 21.90
CA ILE A 429 -5.80 -24.53 21.72
C ILE A 429 -5.84 -25.34 23.03
N SER A 430 -4.69 -25.43 23.72
CA SER A 430 -4.60 -26.14 25.00
C SER A 430 -5.46 -25.47 26.08
N ILE A 431 -5.40 -24.14 26.18
CA ILE A 431 -6.19 -23.36 27.15
C ILE A 431 -7.69 -23.51 26.87
N VAL A 432 -8.13 -23.37 25.62
CA VAL A 432 -9.56 -23.48 25.28
C VAL A 432 -10.09 -24.89 25.51
N ARG A 433 -9.27 -25.93 25.27
CA ARG A 433 -9.62 -27.32 25.61
C ARG A 433 -9.81 -27.55 27.10
N LYS A 434 -9.07 -26.84 27.96
CA LYS A 434 -9.26 -26.88 29.40
C LYS A 434 -10.52 -26.10 29.77
N LEU A 435 -10.69 -24.90 29.21
CA LEU A 435 -11.85 -24.04 29.41
C LEU A 435 -13.17 -24.77 29.11
N SER A 436 -13.23 -25.54 28.02
CA SER A 436 -14.42 -26.30 27.61
C SER A 436 -14.77 -27.49 28.52
N LYS A 437 -13.96 -27.78 29.54
CA LYS A 437 -14.17 -28.88 30.49
C LYS A 437 -14.40 -28.39 31.93
N ILE A 438 -14.26 -27.08 32.18
CA ILE A 438 -14.48 -26.51 33.50
C ILE A 438 -15.96 -26.54 33.80
N VAL A 439 -16.33 -27.07 34.96
CA VAL A 439 -17.69 -27.00 35.47
C VAL A 439 -17.93 -25.61 36.07
N PRO A 440 -19.03 -24.92 35.73
CA PRO A 440 -19.37 -23.63 36.34
C PRO A 440 -19.34 -23.71 37.87
N GLY A 441 -18.70 -22.73 38.52
CA GLY A 441 -18.52 -22.68 39.97
C GLY A 441 -17.32 -23.45 40.54
N ASP A 442 -16.55 -24.21 39.73
CA ASP A 442 -15.29 -24.82 40.18
C ASP A 442 -14.17 -23.78 40.30
N LYS A 443 -14.20 -23.03 41.42
CA LYS A 443 -13.25 -21.95 41.70
C LYS A 443 -11.80 -22.37 41.59
N LYS A 444 -11.47 -23.61 41.96
CA LYS A 444 -10.09 -24.10 41.98
C LYS A 444 -9.54 -24.27 40.56
N GLU A 445 -10.31 -24.91 39.67
CA GLU A 445 -9.87 -25.07 38.27
C GLU A 445 -9.95 -23.75 37.49
N ILE A 446 -10.90 -22.87 37.82
CA ILE A 446 -10.99 -21.50 37.27
C ILE A 446 -9.74 -20.69 37.62
N GLU A 447 -9.38 -20.60 38.91
CA GLU A 447 -8.20 -19.84 39.37
C GLU A 447 -6.89 -20.40 38.77
N LYS A 448 -6.80 -21.72 38.64
CA LYS A 448 -5.65 -22.39 38.02
C LYS A 448 -5.53 -22.05 36.54
N LEU A 449 -6.62 -22.10 35.78
CA LEU A 449 -6.60 -21.75 34.36
C LEU A 449 -6.38 -20.25 34.14
N GLN A 450 -6.95 -19.40 35.00
CA GLN A 450 -6.69 -17.96 35.02
C GLN A 450 -5.19 -17.67 35.19
N LYS A 451 -4.54 -18.29 36.17
CA LYS A 451 -3.09 -18.15 36.38
C LYS A 451 -2.27 -18.65 35.19
N GLU A 452 -2.70 -19.74 34.54
CA GLU A 452 -2.05 -20.25 33.32
C GLU A 452 -2.16 -19.23 32.16
N VAL A 453 -3.33 -18.61 31.96
CA VAL A 453 -3.55 -17.58 30.94
C VAL A 453 -2.73 -16.32 31.22
N ASP A 454 -2.55 -15.95 32.48
CA ASP A 454 -1.75 -14.78 32.86
C ASP A 454 -0.25 -15.00 32.74
N THR A 455 0.23 -16.22 32.98
CA THR A 455 1.65 -16.57 32.87
C THR A 455 2.07 -16.97 31.46
N THR A 456 1.13 -17.40 30.62
CA THR A 456 1.42 -17.81 29.24
C THR A 456 1.58 -16.60 28.32
N GLN A 457 2.76 -16.47 27.72
CA GLN A 457 3.02 -15.42 26.74
C GLN A 457 2.29 -15.69 25.41
N GLY A 458 1.61 -14.67 24.88
CA GLY A 458 1.04 -14.68 23.53
C GLY A 458 -0.24 -15.50 23.36
N VAL A 459 -1.06 -15.64 24.40
CA VAL A 459 -2.39 -16.26 24.27
C VAL A 459 -3.25 -15.46 23.29
N VAL A 460 -3.71 -16.11 22.22
CA VAL A 460 -4.59 -15.50 21.21
C VAL A 460 -5.99 -15.35 21.80
N SER A 461 -6.66 -14.22 21.54
CA SER A 461 -7.98 -13.89 22.10
C SER A 461 -8.03 -13.93 23.63
N LYS A 462 -6.92 -13.57 24.31
CA LYS A 462 -6.82 -13.56 25.78
C LYS A 462 -8.02 -12.90 26.46
N ASN A 463 -8.45 -11.72 25.98
CA ASN A 463 -9.57 -10.97 26.59
C ASN A 463 -10.88 -11.78 26.59
N TRP A 464 -11.18 -12.49 25.51
CA TRP A 464 -12.37 -13.35 25.43
C TRP A 464 -12.28 -14.53 26.41
N ILE A 465 -11.11 -15.18 26.51
CA ILE A 465 -10.88 -16.29 27.46
C ILE A 465 -11.09 -15.82 28.91
N LEU A 466 -10.53 -14.65 29.25
CA LEU A 466 -10.68 -14.04 30.56
C LEU A 466 -12.13 -13.68 30.89
N GLU A 467 -12.88 -13.16 29.90
CA GLU A 467 -14.31 -12.91 30.03
C GLU A 467 -15.06 -14.21 30.35
N LYS A 468 -14.80 -15.30 29.62
CA LYS A 468 -15.45 -16.60 29.87
C LYS A 468 -15.13 -17.16 31.26
N LEU A 469 -13.86 -17.10 31.70
CA LEU A 469 -13.46 -17.50 33.05
C LEU A 469 -14.19 -16.70 34.12
N THR A 470 -14.37 -15.39 33.91
CA THR A 470 -15.12 -14.52 34.83
C THR A 470 -16.60 -14.91 34.89
N LEU A 471 -17.20 -15.29 33.76
CA LEU A 471 -18.59 -15.76 33.70
C LEU A 471 -18.79 -17.11 34.39
N LEU A 472 -17.84 -18.06 34.26
CA LEU A 472 -17.89 -19.36 34.93
C LEU A 472 -17.75 -19.27 36.46
N ASN A 473 -17.21 -18.15 36.97
CA ASN A 473 -17.02 -17.91 38.40
C ASN A 473 -18.24 -17.22 39.06
N LYS A 474 -19.16 -16.68 38.25
CA LYS A 474 -20.45 -16.15 38.71
C LYS A 474 -21.43 -17.29 38.87
#